data_AF-A0A2V1DRW0-F1
#
_entry.id   AF-A0A2V1DRW0-F1
#
_cell.length_a   1.000
_cell.length_b   1.000
_cell.length_c   1.000
_cell.angle_alpha   90.00
_cell.angle_beta   90.00
_cell.angle_gamma   90.00
#
_symmetry.space_group_name_H-M   'P 1'
#
loop_
_entity.id
_entity.type
_entity.pdbx_description
1 polymer ?
#
loop_
_entity_poly.entity_id
_entity_poly.type
_entity_poly.pdbx_seq_one_letter_code
_entity_poly.pdbx_strand_id
1 'polypeptide(L)'
;MDTVASQLAAPSRWQSLVHLYLPFVSSFLFVLLSPYPQQLFPGSPTFVTAILTNVVASIIYPPNQPPPTPEQTIPFTQRRLIYRAAVAFTFNSAFPSPHSLNFFTVFLLDIFVVSRYLVPDRNVNQPQRRSEFLAAAKWALVTEILARLFPQSSSGWLHYLVYTAEWILLRKAYMGLVDDMINVLSYPNMSTWRGRILVPLLQCVLVWLVLTTVVALVLGPPPVDENGNVLARDAPSLKANTTQ
;
A
#
# COMPACT_ATOMS: atom_id res chain seq x y z
N MET A 1 46.89 7.88 -14.51
CA MET A 1 45.75 8.48 -15.25
C MET A 1 44.53 8.33 -14.34
N ASP A 2 44.55 9.00 -13.19
CA ASP A 2 43.75 8.59 -12.01
C ASP A 2 43.11 9.81 -11.34
N THR A 3 42.21 10.51 -12.02
CA THR A 3 41.46 11.64 -11.39
C THR A 3 40.10 11.93 -12.05
N VAL A 4 39.45 10.96 -12.71
CA VAL A 4 38.09 11.14 -13.27
C VAL A 4 37.15 9.98 -12.92
N ALA A 5 37.46 9.22 -11.85
CA ALA A 5 36.41 8.49 -11.15
C ALA A 5 35.60 9.54 -10.40
N SER A 6 34.65 10.15 -11.12
CA SER A 6 33.72 11.14 -10.61
C SER A 6 33.22 10.70 -9.26
N GLN A 7 33.50 11.53 -8.25
CA GLN A 7 32.68 11.62 -7.06
C GLN A 7 31.24 11.89 -7.54
N LEU A 8 30.49 10.84 -7.84
CA LEU A 8 29.03 10.93 -7.94
C LEU A 8 28.58 11.26 -6.53
N ALA A 9 28.47 12.56 -6.25
CA ALA A 9 27.94 13.08 -5.02
C ALA A 9 26.62 12.35 -4.75
N ALA A 10 26.51 11.76 -3.55
CA ALA A 10 25.27 11.14 -3.14
C ALA A 10 24.13 12.15 -3.36
N PRO A 11 23.01 11.76 -3.98
CA PRO A 11 21.91 12.67 -4.24
C PRO A 11 21.43 13.27 -2.93
N SER A 12 20.97 14.51 -3.00
CA SER A 12 20.34 15.15 -1.86
C SER A 12 19.14 14.33 -1.36
N ARG A 13 18.87 14.36 -0.06
CA ARG A 13 17.82 13.54 0.60
C ARG A 13 16.44 13.68 -0.03
N TRP A 14 16.13 14.81 -0.67
CA TRP A 14 14.85 14.99 -1.34
C TRP A 14 14.80 14.31 -2.72
N GLN A 15 15.92 14.26 -3.46
CA GLN A 15 16.01 13.60 -4.77
C GLN A 15 15.79 12.09 -4.66
N SER A 16 16.29 11.46 -3.60
CA SER A 16 16.05 10.03 -3.35
C SER A 16 14.57 9.72 -3.13
N LEU A 17 13.80 10.67 -2.58
CA LEU A 17 12.40 10.45 -2.23
C LEU A 17 11.41 10.83 -3.35
N VAL A 18 11.89 11.27 -4.52
CA VAL A 18 11.01 11.73 -5.62
C VAL A 18 10.15 10.58 -6.15
N HIS A 19 10.73 9.40 -6.36
CA HIS A 19 9.97 8.22 -6.83
C HIS A 19 8.92 7.76 -5.82
N LEU A 20 9.07 8.09 -4.53
CA LEU A 20 8.11 7.84 -3.48
C LEU A 20 7.01 8.91 -3.43
N TYR A 21 7.36 10.19 -3.34
CA TYR A 21 6.39 11.27 -3.10
C TYR A 21 5.63 11.73 -4.34
N LEU A 22 6.23 11.66 -5.53
CA LEU A 22 5.61 12.18 -6.75
C LEU A 22 4.30 11.44 -7.10
N PRO A 23 4.20 10.11 -6.96
CA PRO A 23 2.93 9.38 -7.04
C PRO A 23 1.87 9.82 -6.01
N PHE A 24 2.27 10.16 -4.77
CA PHE A 24 1.33 10.67 -3.77
C PHE A 24 0.76 12.02 -4.19
N VAL A 25 1.63 12.96 -4.57
CA VAL A 25 1.24 14.31 -4.99
C VAL A 25 0.36 14.25 -6.24
N SER A 26 0.75 13.46 -7.24
CA SER A 26 -0.03 13.31 -8.47
C SER A 26 -1.41 12.73 -8.19
N SER A 27 -1.50 11.70 -7.34
CA SER A 27 -2.78 11.07 -7.00
C SER A 27 -3.70 12.04 -6.26
N PHE A 28 -3.14 12.82 -5.31
CA PHE A 28 -3.91 13.82 -4.58
C PHE A 28 -4.44 14.92 -5.50
N LEU A 29 -3.59 15.47 -6.38
CA LEU A 29 -4.01 16.45 -7.38
C LEU A 29 -5.03 15.87 -8.35
N PHE A 30 -4.85 14.62 -8.76
CA PHE A 30 -5.77 13.96 -9.69
C PHE A 30 -7.16 13.76 -9.08
N VAL A 31 -7.27 13.43 -7.78
CA VAL A 31 -8.57 13.39 -7.08
C VAL A 31 -9.16 14.78 -6.93
N LEU A 32 -8.36 15.77 -6.51
CA LEU A 32 -8.81 17.13 -6.26
C LEU A 32 -9.34 17.82 -7.52
N LEU A 33 -8.72 17.55 -8.66
CA LEU A 33 -9.04 18.18 -9.95
C LEU A 33 -10.00 17.33 -10.79
N SER A 34 -10.24 16.07 -10.44
CA SER A 34 -11.15 15.22 -11.20
C SER A 34 -12.61 15.56 -10.91
N PRO A 35 -13.45 15.79 -11.94
CA PRO A 35 -14.88 15.97 -11.75
C PRO A 35 -15.59 14.68 -11.31
N TYR A 36 -14.99 13.51 -11.55
CA TYR A 36 -15.58 12.21 -11.26
C TYR A 36 -14.58 11.26 -10.58
N PRO A 37 -14.19 11.54 -9.32
CA PRO A 37 -13.16 10.76 -8.63
C PRO A 37 -13.56 9.29 -8.38
N GLN A 38 -14.86 8.99 -8.43
CA GLN A 38 -15.39 7.64 -8.23
C GLN A 38 -15.21 6.72 -9.45
N GLN A 39 -15.07 7.28 -10.65
CA GLN A 39 -14.81 6.52 -11.88
C GLN A 39 -13.32 6.19 -12.07
N LEU A 40 -12.49 6.55 -11.09
CA LEU A 40 -11.04 6.40 -11.16
C LEU A 40 -10.54 4.99 -10.76
N PHE A 41 -11.44 4.06 -10.45
CA PHE A 41 -11.10 2.69 -10.02
C PHE A 41 -11.56 1.60 -10.99
N PRO A 42 -10.78 0.52 -11.11
CA PRO A 42 -9.36 0.47 -11.44
C PRO A 42 -9.18 0.37 -12.97
N GLY A 43 -8.22 1.10 -13.55
CA GLY A 43 -8.04 1.08 -15.01
C GLY A 43 -6.90 1.95 -15.55
N SER A 44 -7.04 2.38 -16.81
CA SER A 44 -6.03 3.17 -17.55
C SER A 44 -5.52 4.44 -16.84
N PRO A 45 -6.32 5.21 -16.06
CA PRO A 45 -5.83 6.44 -15.43
C PRO A 45 -4.70 6.18 -14.43
N THR A 46 -4.81 5.10 -13.64
CA THR A 46 -3.79 4.71 -12.65
C THR A 46 -2.46 4.41 -13.30
N PHE A 47 -2.47 3.66 -14.41
CA PHE A 47 -1.26 3.32 -15.17
C PHE A 47 -0.65 4.56 -15.81
N VAL A 48 -1.45 5.44 -16.40
CA VAL A 48 -0.96 6.68 -17.03
C VAL A 48 -0.31 7.58 -15.98
N THR A 49 -0.93 7.77 -14.81
CA THR A 49 -0.34 8.54 -13.71
C THR A 49 0.96 7.90 -13.23
N ALA A 50 1.02 6.59 -13.06
CA ALA A 50 2.25 5.90 -12.66
C ALA A 50 3.38 6.05 -13.69
N ILE A 51 3.07 5.91 -14.98
CA ILE A 51 4.07 6.11 -16.06
C ILE A 51 4.57 7.55 -16.06
N LEU A 52 3.68 8.54 -16.01
CA LEU A 52 4.05 9.95 -15.99
C LEU A 52 4.91 10.28 -14.76
N THR A 53 4.51 9.79 -13.59
CA THR A 53 5.28 10.01 -12.36
C THR A 53 6.63 9.33 -12.40
N ASN A 54 6.74 8.13 -12.98
CA ASN A 54 8.01 7.46 -13.18
C ASN A 54 8.94 8.25 -14.11
N VAL A 55 8.42 8.77 -15.23
CA VAL A 55 9.20 9.54 -16.20
C VAL A 55 9.74 10.82 -15.56
N VAL A 56 8.88 11.59 -14.88
CA VAL A 56 9.29 12.83 -14.20
C VAL A 56 10.30 12.52 -13.09
N ALA A 57 10.05 11.49 -12.28
CA ALA A 57 10.96 11.10 -11.22
C ALA A 57 12.32 10.63 -11.75
N SER A 58 12.34 9.91 -12.87
CA SER A 58 13.58 9.43 -13.52
C SER A 58 14.44 10.55 -14.09
N ILE A 59 13.86 11.70 -14.44
CA ILE A 59 14.63 12.90 -14.85
C ILE A 59 15.39 13.49 -13.66
N ILE A 60 14.81 13.41 -12.47
CA ILE A 60 15.34 14.02 -11.25
C ILE A 60 16.30 13.07 -10.51
N TYR A 61 16.06 11.76 -10.60
CA TYR A 61 16.80 10.73 -9.89
C TYR A 61 17.98 10.18 -10.72
N PRO A 62 19.24 10.30 -10.27
CA PRO A 62 20.37 9.76 -11.02
C PRO A 62 20.33 8.22 -11.07
N PRO A 63 20.57 7.58 -12.24
CA PRO A 63 20.34 6.14 -12.45
C PRO A 63 21.39 5.21 -11.81
N ASN A 64 22.60 5.72 -11.52
CA ASN A 64 23.72 4.94 -11.00
C ASN A 64 24.01 5.32 -9.55
N GLN A 65 23.06 5.04 -8.66
CA GLN A 65 23.23 5.32 -7.24
C GLN A 65 23.83 4.14 -6.48
N PRO A 66 24.67 4.42 -5.46
CA PRO A 66 25.09 3.39 -4.53
C PRO A 66 23.87 2.87 -3.75
N PRO A 67 23.87 1.59 -3.35
CA PRO A 67 22.80 1.05 -2.52
C PRO A 67 22.70 1.82 -1.19
N PRO A 68 21.48 2.02 -0.66
CA PRO A 68 21.30 2.78 0.57
C PRO A 68 21.97 2.08 1.76
N THR A 69 22.51 2.86 2.69
CA THR A 69 23.00 2.29 3.95
C THR A 69 21.81 1.82 4.82
N PRO A 70 22.03 0.87 5.75
CA PRO A 70 20.96 0.40 6.65
C PRO A 70 20.28 1.54 7.42
N GLU A 71 21.01 2.61 7.75
CA GLU A 71 20.50 3.80 8.44
C GLU A 71 19.62 4.68 7.54
N GLN A 72 19.93 4.72 6.24
CA GLN A 72 19.16 5.45 5.22
C GLN A 72 17.84 4.77 4.85
N THR A 73 17.73 3.45 5.09
CA THR A 73 16.49 2.66 4.89
C THR A 73 15.49 2.75 6.06
N ILE A 74 15.79 3.52 7.13
CA ILE A 74 14.96 3.59 8.36
C ILE A 74 13.98 4.80 8.46
N PRO A 75 13.56 5.53 7.39
CA PRO A 75 12.69 6.70 7.63
C PRO A 75 11.29 6.30 8.12
N PHE A 76 10.81 5.08 7.81
CA PHE A 76 9.49 4.57 8.20
C PHE A 76 9.63 3.26 8.97
N THR A 77 9.46 3.32 10.28
CA THR A 77 9.53 2.11 11.12
C THR A 77 8.13 1.62 11.43
N GLN A 78 7.93 0.31 11.29
CA GLN A 78 6.73 -0.37 11.76
C GLN A 78 6.42 -0.08 13.22
N ARG A 79 7.37 0.39 14.04
CA ARG A 79 7.15 0.72 15.46
C ARG A 79 6.39 2.02 15.72
N ARG A 80 6.34 2.97 14.78
CA ARG A 80 5.61 4.22 15.00
C ARG A 80 4.11 3.94 14.98
N LEU A 81 3.42 4.25 16.07
CA LEU A 81 1.98 4.00 16.20
C LEU A 81 1.18 4.78 15.14
N ILE A 82 1.61 5.99 14.80
CA ILE A 82 1.04 6.80 13.71
C ILE A 82 1.18 6.08 12.36
N TYR A 83 2.34 5.47 12.09
CA TYR A 83 2.55 4.70 10.86
C TYR A 83 1.65 3.47 10.82
N ARG A 84 1.55 2.70 11.92
CA ARG A 84 0.62 1.57 12.02
C ARG A 84 -0.83 1.99 11.81
N ALA A 85 -1.24 3.10 12.42
CA ALA A 85 -2.60 3.62 12.27
C ALA A 85 -2.90 4.04 10.83
N ALA A 86 -1.97 4.74 10.17
CA ALA A 86 -2.10 5.12 8.77
C ALA A 86 -2.18 3.90 7.85
N VAL A 87 -1.28 2.91 8.03
CA VAL A 87 -1.29 1.67 7.25
C VAL A 87 -2.59 0.89 7.49
N ALA A 88 -3.04 0.74 8.74
CA ALA A 88 -4.29 0.07 9.05
C ALA A 88 -5.52 0.79 8.47
N PHE A 89 -5.51 2.12 8.44
CA PHE A 89 -6.54 2.92 7.79
C PHE A 89 -6.57 2.65 6.28
N THR A 90 -5.43 2.78 5.59
CA THR A 90 -5.34 2.50 4.15
C THR A 90 -5.73 1.07 3.80
N PHE A 91 -5.36 0.10 4.64
CA PHE A 91 -5.74 -1.29 4.49
C PHE A 91 -7.27 -1.48 4.53
N ASN A 92 -7.96 -0.82 5.47
CA ASN A 92 -9.41 -0.91 5.58
C ASN A 92 -10.12 -0.19 4.41
N SER A 93 -9.52 0.88 3.87
CA SER A 93 -10.02 1.52 2.66
C SER A 93 -9.87 0.64 1.42
N ALA A 94 -8.77 -0.10 1.31
CA ALA A 94 -8.49 -1.00 0.19
C ALA A 94 -9.24 -2.34 0.28
N PHE A 95 -9.46 -2.85 1.50
CA PHE A 95 -10.13 -4.11 1.80
C PHE A 95 -11.25 -3.86 2.82
N PRO A 96 -12.39 -3.28 2.39
CA PRO A 96 -13.49 -2.99 3.29
C PRO A 96 -14.03 -4.28 3.91
N SER A 97 -14.10 -4.32 5.24
CA SER A 97 -14.72 -5.43 5.98
C SER A 97 -16.15 -5.06 6.38
N PRO A 98 -17.15 -5.96 6.22
CA PRO A 98 -18.52 -5.72 6.66
C PRO A 98 -18.66 -5.57 8.19
N HIS A 99 -17.61 -5.91 8.97
CA HIS A 99 -17.64 -5.88 10.43
C HIS A 99 -16.81 -4.72 11.01
N SER A 100 -17.26 -3.49 10.80
CA SER A 100 -16.54 -2.25 11.18
C SER A 100 -16.19 -2.14 12.68
N LEU A 101 -17.01 -2.69 13.60
CA LEU A 101 -16.70 -2.72 15.04
C LEU A 101 -15.56 -3.68 15.39
N ASN A 102 -15.36 -4.75 14.60
CA ASN A 102 -14.23 -5.65 14.79
C ASN A 102 -12.90 -4.99 14.40
N PHE A 103 -12.91 -3.93 13.59
CA PHE A 103 -11.69 -3.26 13.11
C PHE A 103 -10.82 -2.75 14.26
N PHE A 104 -11.41 -2.04 15.23
CA PHE A 104 -10.66 -1.48 16.35
C PHE A 104 -10.11 -2.58 17.25
N THR A 105 -10.90 -3.60 17.54
CA THR A 105 -10.48 -4.75 18.35
C THR A 105 -9.38 -5.56 17.68
N VAL A 106 -9.51 -5.84 16.38
CA VAL A 106 -8.48 -6.53 15.58
C VAL A 106 -7.22 -5.67 15.46
N PHE A 107 -7.35 -4.34 15.37
CA PHE A 107 -6.21 -3.41 15.40
C PHE A 107 -5.47 -3.40 16.74
N LEU A 108 -6.19 -3.38 17.86
CA LEU A 108 -5.59 -3.50 19.18
C LEU A 108 -4.94 -4.87 19.38
N LEU A 109 -5.61 -5.96 19.00
CA LEU A 109 -5.06 -7.32 19.05
C LEU A 109 -3.79 -7.45 18.21
N ASP A 110 -3.78 -6.90 17.00
CA ASP A 110 -2.61 -6.89 16.15
C ASP A 110 -1.44 -6.15 16.82
N ILE A 111 -1.66 -4.91 17.29
CA ILE A 111 -0.61 -4.09 17.90
C ILE A 111 -0.06 -4.70 19.18
N PHE A 112 -0.94 -5.13 20.09
CA PHE A 112 -0.56 -5.50 21.45
C PHE A 112 -0.26 -6.99 21.62
N VAL A 113 -0.86 -7.86 20.81
CA VAL A 113 -0.75 -9.32 20.96
C VAL A 113 0.03 -9.94 19.80
N VAL A 114 -0.43 -9.82 18.57
CA VAL A 114 0.15 -10.58 17.45
C VAL A 114 1.54 -10.08 17.08
N SER A 115 1.68 -8.75 16.93
CA SER A 115 2.95 -8.08 16.66
C SER A 115 4.04 -8.34 17.71
N ARG A 116 3.62 -8.70 18.93
CA ARG A 116 4.53 -8.86 20.07
C ARG A 116 4.91 -10.32 20.32
N TYR A 117 3.99 -11.25 20.09
CA TYR A 117 4.17 -12.64 20.54
C TYR A 117 4.12 -13.69 19.42
N LEU A 118 3.40 -13.46 18.32
CA LEU A 118 3.14 -14.49 17.30
C LEU A 118 3.96 -14.26 16.03
N VAL A 119 3.91 -13.04 15.50
CA VAL A 119 4.69 -12.61 14.35
C VAL A 119 5.45 -11.36 14.79
N PRO A 120 6.58 -11.52 15.51
CA PRO A 120 7.28 -10.40 16.09
C PRO A 120 7.78 -9.46 14.98
N ASP A 121 7.48 -8.18 15.14
CA ASP A 121 8.01 -7.15 14.26
C ASP A 121 9.54 -7.12 14.33
N ARG A 122 10.19 -6.74 13.23
CA ARG A 122 11.64 -6.64 13.15
C ARG A 122 12.18 -5.73 14.27
N ASN A 123 13.20 -6.22 14.99
CA ASN A 123 13.94 -5.36 15.91
C ASN A 123 14.78 -4.36 15.11
N VAL A 124 14.91 -3.12 15.61
CA VAL A 124 15.60 -2.01 14.92
C VAL A 124 17.01 -2.37 14.44
N ASN A 125 17.68 -3.30 15.13
CA ASN A 125 19.07 -3.70 14.86
C ASN A 125 19.20 -5.02 14.06
N GLN A 126 18.10 -5.63 13.62
CA GLN A 126 18.17 -6.84 12.81
C GLN A 126 18.39 -6.49 11.33
N PRO A 127 19.19 -7.28 10.58
CA PRO A 127 19.37 -7.05 9.15
C PRO A 127 18.01 -7.11 8.44
N GLN A 128 17.83 -6.23 7.44
CA GLN A 128 16.61 -6.18 6.67
C GLN A 128 16.44 -7.50 5.89
N ARG A 129 15.27 -8.14 5.97
CA ARG A 129 14.95 -9.29 5.13
C ARG A 129 14.84 -8.84 3.67
N ARG A 130 15.02 -9.77 2.73
CA ARG A 130 14.88 -9.45 1.29
C ARG A 130 13.49 -8.90 0.94
N SER A 131 12.45 -9.32 1.67
CA SER A 131 11.08 -8.80 1.54
C SER A 131 10.30 -9.14 2.81
N GLU A 132 9.76 -8.14 3.49
CA GLU A 132 8.86 -8.34 4.63
C GLU A 132 7.47 -8.78 4.16
N PHE A 133 7.04 -8.31 2.98
CA PHE A 133 5.81 -8.76 2.34
C PHE A 133 5.79 -10.28 2.15
N LEU A 134 6.81 -10.85 1.52
CA LEU A 134 6.85 -12.30 1.23
C LEU A 134 6.91 -13.15 2.51
N ALA A 135 7.50 -12.62 3.58
CA ALA A 135 7.53 -13.31 4.87
C ALA A 135 6.12 -13.44 5.46
N ALA A 136 5.33 -12.36 5.42
CA ALA A 136 3.96 -12.34 5.96
C ALA A 136 2.93 -12.95 4.99
N ALA A 137 3.09 -12.77 3.67
CA ALA A 137 2.19 -13.30 2.65
C ALA A 137 2.13 -14.83 2.65
N LYS A 138 3.24 -15.51 2.97
CA LYS A 138 3.25 -16.96 3.16
C LYS A 138 2.30 -17.41 4.26
N TRP A 139 2.27 -16.70 5.38
CA TRP A 139 1.36 -17.01 6.48
C TRP A 139 -0.08 -16.70 6.13
N ALA A 140 -0.34 -15.58 5.43
CA ALA A 140 -1.67 -15.26 4.92
C ALA A 140 -2.20 -16.36 3.98
N LEU A 141 -1.34 -16.90 3.10
CA LEU A 141 -1.70 -18.02 2.21
C LEU A 141 -2.05 -19.29 3.00
N VAL A 142 -1.27 -19.60 4.04
CA VAL A 142 -1.55 -20.75 4.92
C VAL A 142 -2.90 -20.58 5.61
N THR A 143 -3.23 -19.39 6.11
CA THR A 143 -4.54 -19.16 6.74
C THR A 143 -5.70 -19.15 5.77
N GLU A 144 -5.53 -18.66 4.54
CA GLU A 144 -6.53 -18.77 3.47
C GLU A 144 -6.84 -20.24 3.15
N ILE A 145 -5.82 -21.09 3.08
CA ILE A 145 -6.00 -22.54 2.90
C ILE A 145 -6.78 -23.13 4.09
N LEU A 146 -6.42 -22.76 5.33
CA LEU A 146 -7.15 -23.21 6.51
C LEU A 146 -8.60 -22.72 6.53
N ALA A 147 -8.88 -21.48 6.13
CA ALA A 147 -10.23 -20.94 6.05
C ALA A 147 -11.12 -21.73 5.09
N ARG A 148 -10.55 -22.20 3.96
CA ARG A 148 -11.24 -23.09 3.01
C ARG A 148 -11.48 -24.50 3.54
N LEU A 149 -10.58 -24.99 4.41
CA LEU A 149 -10.72 -26.31 5.05
C LEU A 149 -11.72 -26.32 6.21
N PHE A 150 -11.98 -25.15 6.83
CA PHE A 150 -12.94 -24.96 7.91
C PHE A 150 -14.12 -24.08 7.46
N PRO A 151 -15.03 -24.61 6.63
CA PRO A 151 -16.17 -23.86 6.12
C PRO A 151 -17.06 -23.36 7.26
N GLN A 152 -17.71 -22.20 7.04
CA GLN A 152 -18.57 -21.49 8.01
C GLN A 152 -19.59 -22.38 8.73
N SER A 153 -20.04 -23.47 8.10
CA SER A 153 -21.03 -24.40 8.63
C SER A 153 -20.53 -25.30 9.76
N SER A 154 -19.21 -25.45 9.96
CA SER A 154 -18.65 -26.55 10.74
C SER A 154 -18.32 -26.22 12.20
N SER A 155 -18.18 -24.94 12.58
CA SER A 155 -18.03 -24.50 13.99
C SER A 155 -17.85 -22.99 14.09
N GLY A 156 -18.88 -22.26 14.56
CA GLY A 156 -18.91 -20.80 14.52
C GLY A 156 -17.71 -20.10 15.17
N TRP A 157 -17.20 -20.63 16.30
CA TRP A 157 -16.07 -20.02 17.02
C TRP A 157 -14.70 -20.33 16.40
N LEU A 158 -14.49 -21.54 15.85
CA LEU A 158 -13.24 -21.88 15.15
C LEU A 158 -13.13 -21.09 13.85
N HIS A 159 -14.23 -21.01 13.10
CA HIS A 159 -14.28 -20.18 11.90
C HIS A 159 -13.97 -18.72 12.22
N TYR A 160 -14.54 -18.18 13.31
CA TYR A 160 -14.24 -16.83 13.77
C TYR A 160 -12.75 -16.62 14.12
N LEU A 161 -12.10 -17.59 14.77
CA LEU A 161 -10.68 -17.52 15.09
C LEU A 161 -9.80 -17.58 13.84
N VAL A 162 -10.10 -18.48 12.90
CA VAL A 162 -9.37 -18.61 11.63
C VAL A 162 -9.51 -17.33 10.81
N TYR A 163 -10.73 -16.80 10.68
CA TYR A 163 -11.01 -15.54 10.00
C TYR A 163 -10.27 -14.36 10.65
N THR A 164 -10.28 -14.27 11.98
CA THR A 164 -9.55 -13.22 12.72
C THR A 164 -8.04 -13.33 12.47
N ALA A 165 -7.48 -14.54 12.52
CA ALA A 165 -6.06 -14.77 12.26
C ALA A 165 -5.68 -14.41 10.82
N GLU A 166 -6.51 -14.78 9.86
CA GLU A 166 -6.36 -14.44 8.45
C GLU A 166 -6.32 -12.92 8.24
N TRP A 167 -7.27 -12.18 8.81
CA TRP A 167 -7.31 -10.72 8.72
C TRP A 167 -6.09 -10.04 9.33
N ILE A 168 -5.60 -10.55 10.46
CA ILE A 168 -4.38 -10.01 11.08
C ILE A 168 -3.15 -10.29 10.20
N LEU A 169 -3.02 -11.50 9.67
CA LEU A 169 -1.90 -11.87 8.80
C LEU A 169 -1.94 -11.14 7.46
N LEU A 170 -3.13 -10.91 6.90
CA LEU A 170 -3.32 -10.12 5.70
C LEU A 170 -2.92 -8.67 5.93
N ARG A 171 -3.29 -8.09 7.08
CA ARG A 171 -2.85 -6.75 7.48
C ARG A 171 -1.33 -6.69 7.67
N LYS A 172 -0.72 -7.72 8.27
CA LYS A 172 0.74 -7.83 8.40
C LYS A 172 1.42 -7.92 7.04
N ALA A 173 0.87 -8.71 6.12
CA ALA A 173 1.36 -8.79 4.74
C ALA A 173 1.26 -7.44 4.05
N TYR A 174 0.13 -6.74 4.19
CA TYR A 174 -0.04 -5.40 3.67
C TYR A 174 0.96 -4.40 4.27
N MET A 175 1.21 -4.45 5.58
CA MET A 175 2.22 -3.60 6.22
C MET A 175 3.62 -3.88 5.68
N GLY A 176 3.98 -5.15 5.49
CA GLY A 176 5.23 -5.56 4.84
C GLY A 176 5.31 -5.12 3.38
N LEU A 177 4.20 -5.12 2.66
CA LEU A 177 4.10 -4.60 1.29
C LEU A 177 4.38 -3.10 1.23
N VAL A 178 3.75 -2.33 2.10
CA VAL A 178 3.96 -0.88 2.16
C VAL A 178 5.41 -0.56 2.53
N ASP A 179 6.00 -1.27 3.48
CA ASP A 179 7.41 -1.13 3.83
C ASP A 179 8.35 -1.46 2.65
N ASP A 180 8.16 -2.62 2.01
CA ASP A 180 8.98 -3.02 0.86
C ASP A 180 8.84 -2.00 -0.28
N MET A 181 7.63 -1.50 -0.53
CA MET A 181 7.36 -0.47 -1.52
C MET A 181 8.05 0.86 -1.19
N ILE A 182 7.95 1.33 0.05
CA ILE A 182 8.65 2.54 0.51
C ILE A 182 10.16 2.39 0.32
N ASN A 183 10.72 1.23 0.67
CA ASN A 183 12.15 0.95 0.54
C ASN A 183 12.59 0.98 -0.92
N VAL A 184 11.86 0.30 -1.81
CA VAL A 184 12.17 0.25 -3.24
C VAL A 184 12.00 1.62 -3.90
N LEU A 185 10.95 2.38 -3.57
CA LEU A 185 10.68 3.69 -4.16
C LEU A 185 11.56 4.82 -3.59
N SER A 186 12.13 4.64 -2.40
CA SER A 186 13.07 5.61 -1.81
C SER A 186 14.48 5.49 -2.39
N TYR A 187 14.86 4.31 -2.88
CA TYR A 187 16.17 4.06 -3.50
C TYR A 187 16.05 3.11 -4.70
N PRO A 188 15.37 3.53 -5.77
CA PRO A 188 15.10 2.67 -6.93
C PRO A 188 16.38 2.36 -7.72
N ASN A 189 16.66 1.09 -7.95
CA ASN A 189 17.78 0.68 -8.81
C ASN A 189 17.38 0.61 -10.30
N MET A 190 17.34 1.78 -10.95
CA MET A 190 16.94 1.94 -12.36
C MET A 190 17.99 1.42 -13.36
N SER A 191 19.21 1.10 -12.91
CA SER A 191 20.24 0.49 -13.76
C SER A 191 19.87 -0.93 -14.19
N THR A 192 19.05 -1.64 -13.40
CA THR A 192 18.66 -3.03 -13.65
C THR A 192 17.30 -3.13 -14.35
N TRP A 193 17.12 -4.16 -15.21
CA TRP A 193 15.81 -4.43 -15.84
C TRP A 193 14.72 -4.66 -14.79
N ARG A 194 15.07 -5.32 -13.68
CA ARG A 194 14.16 -5.58 -12.56
C ARG A 194 13.66 -4.27 -11.97
N GLY A 195 14.53 -3.32 -11.68
CA GLY A 195 14.12 -2.01 -11.16
C GLY A 195 13.26 -1.24 -12.14
N ARG A 196 13.60 -1.25 -13.44
CA ARG A 196 12.81 -0.57 -14.49
C ARG A 196 11.37 -1.06 -14.60
N ILE A 197 11.11 -2.33 -14.28
CA ILE A 197 9.76 -2.90 -14.26
C ILE A 197 9.11 -2.78 -12.88
N LEU A 198 9.86 -3.03 -11.82
CA LEU A 198 9.34 -3.05 -10.45
C LEU A 198 8.89 -1.66 -9.98
N VAL A 199 9.64 -0.61 -10.30
CA VAL A 199 9.34 0.76 -9.89
C VAL A 199 7.98 1.25 -10.43
N PRO A 200 7.69 1.22 -11.74
CA PRO A 200 6.40 1.66 -12.25
C PRO A 200 5.25 0.78 -11.74
N LEU A 201 5.46 -0.53 -11.57
CA LEU A 201 4.44 -1.41 -10.98
C LEU A 201 4.12 -1.00 -9.53
N LEU A 202 5.13 -0.75 -8.71
CA LEU A 202 4.95 -0.28 -7.34
C LEU A 202 4.33 1.12 -7.29
N GLN A 203 4.66 2.00 -8.24
CA GLN A 203 3.99 3.29 -8.36
C GLN A 203 2.51 3.14 -8.76
N CYS A 204 2.14 2.19 -9.63
CA CYS A 204 0.73 1.87 -9.91
C CYS A 204 -0.02 1.45 -8.65
N VAL A 205 0.58 0.53 -7.88
CA VAL A 205 0.00 0.07 -6.60
C VAL A 205 -0.15 1.24 -5.64
N LEU A 206 0.89 2.08 -5.52
CA LEU A 206 0.86 3.26 -4.65
C LEU A 206 -0.24 4.25 -5.05
N VAL A 207 -0.34 4.58 -6.34
CA VAL A 207 -1.40 5.46 -6.87
C VAL A 207 -2.77 4.86 -6.56
N TRP A 208 -2.97 3.57 -6.83
CA TRP A 208 -4.24 2.89 -6.51
C TRP A 208 -4.59 2.96 -5.02
N LEU A 209 -3.63 2.71 -4.12
CA LEU A 209 -3.81 2.81 -2.67
C LEU A 209 -4.15 4.22 -2.21
N VAL A 210 -3.48 5.23 -2.77
CA VAL A 210 -3.75 6.64 -2.43
C VAL A 210 -5.13 7.04 -2.93
N LEU A 211 -5.46 6.71 -4.18
CA LEU A 211 -6.77 7.00 -4.74
C LEU A 211 -7.87 6.37 -3.87
N THR A 212 -7.78 5.05 -3.58
CA THR A 212 -8.80 4.33 -2.78
C THR A 212 -8.99 4.96 -1.41
N THR A 213 -7.88 5.31 -0.75
CA THR A 213 -7.89 5.95 0.56
C THR A 213 -8.50 7.36 0.52
N VAL A 214 -8.07 8.21 -0.43
CA VAL A 214 -8.57 9.58 -0.53
C VAL A 214 -10.05 9.59 -0.90
N VAL A 215 -10.47 8.74 -1.83
CA VAL A 215 -11.89 8.62 -2.17
C VAL A 215 -12.73 8.14 -0.99
N ALA A 216 -12.26 7.14 -0.24
CA ALA A 216 -12.93 6.69 0.97
C ALA A 216 -13.02 7.79 2.04
N LEU A 217 -12.02 8.66 2.15
CA LEU A 217 -11.97 9.75 3.14
C LEU A 217 -12.84 10.95 2.74
N VAL A 218 -12.79 11.36 1.47
CA VAL A 218 -13.53 12.52 0.95
C VAL A 218 -15.00 12.19 0.73
N LEU A 219 -15.28 11.00 0.22
CA LEU A 219 -16.62 10.62 -0.21
C LEU A 219 -17.30 9.66 0.77
N GLY A 220 -16.59 9.11 1.75
CA GLY A 220 -17.07 8.04 2.65
C GLY A 220 -16.94 6.64 2.01
N PRO A 221 -17.12 5.56 2.79
CA PRO A 221 -17.16 4.20 2.24
C PRO A 221 -18.31 4.08 1.23
N PRO A 222 -18.17 3.26 0.18
CA PRO A 222 -19.28 3.04 -0.73
C PRO A 222 -20.45 2.40 0.04
N PRO A 223 -21.70 2.74 -0.30
CA PRO A 223 -22.85 2.10 0.31
C PRO A 223 -22.78 0.59 0.06
N VAL A 224 -23.15 -0.20 1.06
CA VAL A 224 -23.10 -1.66 1.01
C VAL A 224 -24.51 -2.17 1.28
N ASP A 225 -24.98 -3.16 0.52
CA ASP A 225 -26.25 -3.81 0.77
C ASP A 225 -26.20 -4.70 2.03
N GLU A 226 -27.34 -5.27 2.41
CA GLU A 226 -27.46 -6.19 3.54
C GLU A 226 -26.60 -7.47 3.41
N ASN A 227 -26.14 -7.78 2.20
CA ASN A 227 -25.32 -8.95 1.88
C ASN A 227 -23.83 -8.63 1.82
N GLY A 228 -23.42 -7.37 2.07
CA GLY A 228 -22.02 -6.97 1.99
C GLY A 228 -21.56 -6.59 0.57
N ASN A 229 -22.46 -6.50 -0.42
CA ASN A 229 -22.13 -6.10 -1.78
C ASN A 229 -22.03 -4.58 -1.90
N VAL A 230 -20.99 -4.11 -2.58
CA VAL A 230 -20.78 -2.68 -2.86
C VAL A 230 -21.84 -2.19 -3.84
N LEU A 231 -22.73 -1.31 -3.38
CA LEU A 231 -23.71 -0.64 -4.22
C LEU A 231 -23.00 0.44 -5.03
N ALA A 232 -23.24 0.45 -6.34
CA ALA A 232 -22.82 1.58 -7.18
C ALA A 232 -23.49 2.85 -6.62
N ARG A 233 -22.69 3.85 -6.27
CA ARG A 233 -23.25 5.17 -5.94
C ARG A 233 -23.96 5.67 -7.17
N ASP A 234 -25.23 6.05 -7.01
CA ASP A 234 -26.03 6.63 -8.07
C ASP A 234 -25.19 7.70 -8.77
N ALA A 235 -24.71 7.40 -9.98
CA ALA A 235 -24.11 8.40 -10.82
C ALA A 235 -25.20 9.45 -11.00
N PRO A 236 -24.93 10.75 -10.79
CA PRO A 236 -25.91 11.78 -11.02
C PRO A 236 -26.42 11.58 -12.44
N SER A 237 -27.66 11.12 -12.58
CA SER A 237 -28.28 10.92 -13.87
C SER A 237 -28.16 12.27 -14.57
N LEU A 238 -27.33 12.32 -15.61
CA LEU A 238 -27.36 13.39 -16.59
C LEU A 238 -28.74 13.27 -17.24
N LYS A 239 -29.76 13.78 -16.57
CA LYS A 239 -31.04 14.10 -17.18
C LYS A 239 -30.66 15.15 -18.22
N ALA A 240 -30.45 14.68 -19.44
CA ALA A 240 -30.46 15.53 -20.60
C ALA A 240 -31.78 16.27 -20.53
N ASN A 241 -31.72 17.54 -20.13
CA ASN A 241 -32.77 18.50 -20.39
C ASN A 241 -32.79 18.71 -21.91
N THR A 242 -33.37 17.74 -22.60
CA THR A 242 -33.95 17.95 -23.92
C THR A 242 -35.17 18.83 -23.67
N THR A 243 -34.94 20.14 -23.65
CA THR A 243 -35.99 21.14 -23.86
C THR A 243 -36.66 20.82 -25.20
N GLN A 244 -37.93 20.45 -25.14
CA GLN A 244 -38.87 20.51 -26.26
C GLN A 244 -39.27 21.96 -26.52
#